data_AF-I1C6R8-F1
#
_entry.id   AF-I1C6R8-F1
#
_cell.length_a   1.000
_cell.length_b   1.000
_cell.length_c   1.000
_cell.angle_alpha   90.00
_cell.angle_beta   90.00
_cell.angle_gamma   90.00
#
_symmetry.space_group_name_H-M   'P 1'
#
loop_
_entity.id
_entity.type
_entity.pdbx_description
1 polymer ?
#
loop_
_entity_poly.entity_id
_entity_poly.type
_entity_poly.pdbx_seq_one_letter_code
_entity_poly.pdbx_strand_id
1 'polypeptide(L)'
;MKVEMLLAFMDFTIIDGSVFCVHGGLSPELPSIDSIRTLFRMQELPQSGGHCDLLWSDPESQVETWTISPRGGGYLFGPLPTTASK
;
A
#
# COMPACT_ATOMS: atom_id res chain seq x y z
N MET A 1 18.90 -15.19 7.21
CA MET A 1 18.00 -14.09 6.78
C MET A 1 18.48 -13.59 5.44
N LYS A 2 17.70 -13.76 4.37
CA LYS A 2 17.96 -13.08 3.09
C LYS A 2 17.65 -11.60 3.28
N VAL A 3 18.39 -10.71 2.64
CA VAL A 3 18.21 -9.24 2.73
C VAL A 3 16.77 -8.82 2.35
N GLU A 4 16.14 -9.59 1.47
CA GLU A 4 14.74 -9.46 1.03
C GLU A 4 13.72 -9.56 2.19
N MET A 5 14.05 -10.32 3.24
CA MET A 5 13.16 -10.53 4.39
C MET A 5 13.11 -9.31 5.33
N LEU A 6 14.10 -8.41 5.28
CA LEU A 6 14.10 -7.17 6.05
C LEU A 6 13.08 -6.15 5.52
N LEU A 7 12.84 -6.15 4.20
CA LEU A 7 11.84 -5.27 3.58
C LEU A 7 10.41 -5.67 3.96
N ALA A 8 10.18 -6.94 4.27
CA ALA A 8 8.87 -7.49 4.67
C ALA A 8 8.39 -7.03 6.07
N PHE A 9 9.16 -6.21 6.80
CA PHE A 9 8.78 -5.61 8.08
C PHE A 9 8.44 -4.10 7.98
N MET A 10 8.54 -3.50 6.79
CA MET A 10 8.21 -2.08 6.57
C MET A 10 6.70 -1.95 6.35
N ASP A 11 5.95 -2.08 7.43
CA ASP A 11 4.52 -2.39 7.34
C ASP A 11 3.65 -1.17 7.05
N PHE A 12 3.74 -0.17 7.92
CA PHE A 12 3.13 1.16 7.90
C PHE A 12 3.24 1.69 9.33
N THR A 13 2.97 2.97 9.56
CA THR A 13 2.76 3.50 10.91
C THR A 13 1.58 4.46 10.96
N ILE A 14 1.00 4.60 12.15
CA ILE A 14 -0.04 5.58 12.43
C ILE A 14 0.47 6.49 13.53
N ILE A 15 0.62 7.77 13.21
CA ILE A 15 1.05 8.80 14.16
C ILE A 15 -0.19 9.50 14.68
N ASP A 16 -0.33 9.55 16.00
CA ASP A 16 -1.40 10.27 16.71
C ASP A 16 -2.83 9.92 16.25
N GLY A 17 -3.04 8.69 15.77
CA GLY A 17 -4.32 8.23 15.25
C GLY A 17 -4.83 8.96 13.99
N SER A 18 -4.02 9.85 13.40
CA SER A 18 -4.47 10.79 12.37
C SER A 18 -3.61 10.78 11.11
N VAL A 19 -2.33 10.42 11.21
CA VAL A 19 -1.41 10.37 10.08
C VAL A 19 -1.03 8.93 9.80
N PHE A 20 -1.41 8.43 8.63
CA PHE A 20 -0.98 7.13 8.12
C PHE A 20 0.28 7.30 7.27
N CYS A 21 1.34 6.60 7.62
CA CYS A 21 2.59 6.58 6.85
C CYS A 21 2.83 5.18 6.29
N VAL A 22 3.17 5.10 5.01
CA VAL A 22 3.42 3.87 4.27
C VAL A 22 4.60 4.10 3.33
N HIS A 23 5.28 3.03 2.89
CA HIS A 23 6.46 3.15 2.04
C HIS A 23 6.13 3.68 0.63
N GLY A 24 5.18 3.04 -0.04
CA GLY A 24 4.71 3.45 -1.37
C GLY A 24 3.39 4.21 -1.27
N GLY A 25 2.28 3.47 -1.15
CA GLY A 25 0.96 4.07 -1.31
C GLY A 25 -0.20 3.23 -0.83
N LEU A 26 -1.39 3.53 -1.36
CA LEU A 26 -2.64 2.86 -1.00
C LEU A 26 -2.89 1.62 -1.88
N SER A 27 -3.84 0.78 -1.47
CA SER A 27 -4.23 -0.43 -2.20
C SER A 27 -5.75 -0.51 -2.37
N PRO A 28 -6.26 -0.89 -3.56
CA PRO A 28 -7.68 -1.17 -3.76
C PRO A 28 -8.14 -2.44 -3.01
N GLU A 29 -7.22 -3.33 -2.64
CA GLU A 29 -7.52 -4.55 -1.85
C GLU A 29 -7.57 -4.28 -0.35
N LEU A 30 -7.07 -3.14 0.11
CA LEU A 30 -6.97 -2.77 1.53
C LEU A 30 -7.80 -1.51 1.80
N PRO A 31 -9.14 -1.62 1.85
CA PRO A 31 -10.03 -0.46 2.00
C PRO A 31 -9.96 0.20 3.37
N SER A 32 -9.31 -0.43 4.35
CA SER A 32 -9.19 0.07 5.71
C SER A 32 -7.86 -0.30 6.35
N ILE A 33 -7.45 0.47 7.36
CA ILE A 33 -6.27 0.19 8.18
C ILE A 33 -6.36 -1.21 8.83
N ASP A 34 -7.57 -1.62 9.23
CA ASP A 34 -7.78 -2.94 9.83
C ASP A 34 -7.53 -4.08 8.85
N SER A 35 -7.83 -3.88 7.56
CA SER A 35 -7.47 -4.83 6.50
C SER A 35 -5.94 -5.04 6.44
N ILE A 36 -5.16 -3.97 6.62
CA ILE A 36 -3.70 -4.04 6.62
C ILE A 36 -3.18 -4.88 7.80
N ARG A 37 -3.82 -4.79 8.97
CA ARG A 37 -3.45 -5.54 10.18
C ARG A 37 -3.61 -7.06 10.03
N THR A 38 -4.46 -7.50 9.10
CA THR A 38 -4.69 -8.93 8.84
C THR A 38 -3.71 -9.56 7.84
N LEU A 39 -2.82 -8.76 7.24
CA LEU A 39 -1.83 -9.27 6.28
C LEU A 39 -0.83 -10.20 6.94
N PHE A 40 -0.60 -11.37 6.34
CA PHE A 40 0.49 -12.25 6.73
C PHE A 40 1.82 -11.72 6.15
N ARG A 41 2.71 -11.22 7.00
CA ARG A 41 3.96 -10.55 6.57
C ARG A 41 5.22 -11.39 6.72
N MET A 42 5.12 -12.53 7.41
CA MET A 42 6.23 -13.47 7.60
C MET A 42 6.45 -14.35 6.36
N GLN A 43 6.64 -13.72 5.20
CA GLN A 43 6.85 -14.37 3.91
C GLN A 43 7.73 -13.51 2.99
N GLU A 44 8.22 -14.10 1.90
CA GLU A 44 8.79 -13.31 0.80
C GLU A 44 7.71 -12.42 0.19
N LEU A 45 8.10 -11.24 -0.30
CA LEU A 45 7.14 -10.25 -0.80
C LEU A 45 6.39 -10.83 -2.02
N PRO A 46 5.05 -10.87 -2.03
CA PRO A 46 4.32 -11.30 -3.21
C PRO A 46 4.50 -10.30 -4.36
N GLN A 47 4.41 -10.78 -5.61
CA GLN A 47 4.51 -9.94 -6.81
C GLN A 47 3.25 -9.07 -7.03
N SER A 48 2.14 -9.38 -6.37
CA SER A 48 0.88 -8.65 -6.47
C SER A 48 0.10 -8.72 -5.15
N GLY A 49 -0.95 -7.90 -5.05
CA GLY A 49 -1.87 -7.84 -3.92
C GLY A 49 -1.46 -6.84 -2.86
N GLY A 50 -2.27 -6.74 -1.80
CA GLY A 50 -2.17 -5.64 -0.82
C GLY A 50 -0.77 -5.35 -0.25
N HIS A 51 0.06 -6.35 0.04
CA HIS A 51 1.43 -6.10 0.54
C HIS A 51 2.34 -5.49 -0.55
N CYS A 52 2.21 -5.93 -1.81
CA CYS A 52 2.93 -5.34 -2.94
C CYS A 52 2.49 -3.89 -3.16
N ASP A 53 1.18 -3.65 -3.13
CA ASP A 53 0.60 -2.32 -3.34
C ASP A 53 1.08 -1.29 -2.31
N LEU A 54 1.14 -1.66 -1.03
CA LEU A 54 1.63 -0.76 0.02
C LEU A 54 3.08 -0.31 -0.22
N LEU A 55 3.90 -1.14 -0.88
CA LEU A 55 5.29 -0.80 -1.17
C LEU A 55 5.48 -0.11 -2.53
N TRP A 56 4.62 -0.39 -3.52
CA TRP A 56 4.87 -0.01 -4.91
C TRP A 56 3.80 0.87 -5.55
N SER A 57 2.70 1.17 -4.86
CA SER A 57 1.72 2.13 -5.36
C SER A 57 2.21 3.57 -5.24
N ASP A 58 1.89 4.41 -6.23
CA ASP A 58 2.29 5.82 -6.31
C ASP A 58 1.05 6.74 -6.49
N PRO A 59 1.04 7.96 -5.93
CA PRO A 59 -0.01 8.93 -6.23
C PRO A 59 0.14 9.49 -7.65
N GLU A 60 -0.97 9.63 -8.38
CA GLU A 60 -1.01 10.24 -9.72
C GLU A 60 -2.21 11.19 -9.85
N SER A 61 -1.92 12.45 -10.17
CA SER A 61 -2.90 13.53 -10.32
C SER A 61 -3.82 13.38 -11.52
N GLN A 62 -3.37 12.69 -12.58
CA GLN A 62 -4.14 12.46 -13.80
C GLN A 62 -5.10 11.26 -13.70
N VAL A 63 -5.03 10.51 -12.60
CA VAL A 63 -5.88 9.37 -12.31
C VAL A 63 -6.89 9.82 -11.26
N GLU A 64 -8.18 9.56 -11.46
CA GLU A 64 -9.19 9.90 -10.44
C GLU A 64 -9.26 8.85 -9.33
N THR A 65 -9.22 7.57 -9.71
CA THR A 65 -9.35 6.42 -8.80
C THR A 65 -8.07 5.57 -8.80
N TRP A 66 -8.03 4.52 -9.60
CA TRP A 66 -6.93 3.56 -9.66
C TRP A 66 -6.57 3.26 -11.12
N THR A 67 -5.28 3.07 -11.39
CA THR A 67 -4.83 2.43 -12.63
C THR A 67 -3.62 1.56 -12.34
N ILE A 68 -3.36 0.57 -13.18
CA ILE A 68 -2.23 -0.35 -13.01
C ILE A 68 -0.93 0.43 -13.15
N SER A 69 -0.01 0.23 -12.21
CA SER A 69 1.29 0.87 -12.29
C SER A 69 2.11 0.35 -13.48
N PRO A 70 2.72 1.22 -14.30
CA PRO A 70 3.61 0.80 -15.37
C PRO A 70 4.92 0.19 -14.84
N ARG A 71 5.19 0.29 -13.53
CA ARG A 71 6.36 -0.34 -12.88
C ARG A 71 6.28 -1.86 -12.79
N GLY A 72 5.11 -2.45 -13.06
CA GLY A 72 4.89 -3.89 -12.96
C GLY A 72 4.54 -4.38 -11.54
N GLY A 73 4.26 -3.48 -10.61
CA GLY A 73 3.78 -3.77 -9.25
C GLY A 73 3.04 -2.55 -8.67
N GLY A 74 1.98 -2.80 -7.89
CA GLY A 74 1.14 -1.76 -7.30
C GLY A 74 0.25 -1.01 -8.30
N TYR A 75 -0.30 0.11 -7.83
CA TYR A 75 -1.24 0.95 -8.57
C TYR A 75 -0.80 2.42 -8.58
N LEU A 76 -1.16 3.14 -9.63
CA LEU A 76 -1.26 4.59 -9.53
C LEU A 76 -2.63 4.95 -8.95
N PHE A 77 -2.68 5.86 -7.98
CA PHE A 77 -3.93 6.25 -7.32
C PHE A 77 -4.16 7.75 -7.30
N GLY A 78 -5.42 8.10 -7.51
CA GLY A 78 -5.90 9.47 -7.55
C GLY A 78 -6.31 10.05 -6.21
N PRO A 79 -6.92 11.24 -6.22
CA PRO A 79 -7.43 11.87 -5.00
C PRO A 79 -8.61 11.12 -4.38
N LEU A 80 -9.46 10.43 -5.15
CA LEU A 80 -10.66 9.78 -4.59
C LEU A 80 -10.33 8.68 -3.56
N PRO A 81 -9.35 7.77 -3.79
CA PRO A 81 -8.90 6.85 -2.76
C PRO A 81 -8.29 7.49 -1.51
N THR A 82 -7.77 8.71 -1.62
CA THR A 82 -7.16 9.43 -0.47
C THR A 82 -8.19 10.14 0.39
N THR A 83 -9.37 10.43 -0.17
CA THR A 83 -10.45 11.05 0.59
C THR A 83 -11.19 9.99 1.39
N ALA A 84 -11.17 10.11 2.72
CA ALA A 84 -11.98 9.25 3.57
C ALA A 84 -13.46 9.41 3.23
N SER A 85 -14.15 8.29 2.96
CA SER A 85 -15.61 8.26 3.03
C SER A 85 -16.00 8.63 4.46
N LYS A 86 -16.71 9.75 4.62
CA LYS A 86 -17.35 10.11 5.88
C LYS A 86 -18.32 9.03 6.34
#